data_AF-A0A858Q484-F1
#
_entry.id   AF-A0A858Q484-F1
#
_cell.length_a   1.000
_cell.length_b   1.000
_cell.length_c   1.000
_cell.angle_alpha   90.00
_cell.angle_beta   90.00
_cell.angle_gamma   90.00
#
_symmetry.space_group_name_H-M   'P 1'
#
loop_
_entity.id
_entity.type
_entity.pdbx_description
1 polymer ?
#
loop_
_entity_poly.entity_id
_entity_poly.type
_entity_poly.pdbx_seq_one_letter_code
_entity_poly.pdbx_strand_id
1 'polypeptide(L)'
;MNDERPMNDHAATVHDIARAAREGKLTSEALGKILESRHGAVNCYPGQPTDTCHPIAYFIALEGRLGHELQLELAHAEWEADRPPRWWTRHLLRYWYLQRRYGHPPRPYPMYPMYEPPFTFAYMLGQLLQHVMFSCYGETRELVLITDTWNPEAFECWRDELEYIQHKASLAIYLIGEGSLCTRLI
;
A
#
# COMPACT_ATOMS: atom_id res chain seq x y z
N MET A 1 5.59 -23.28 17.95
CA MET A 1 6.79 -22.49 17.61
C MET A 1 6.28 -21.08 17.35
N ASN A 2 6.48 -20.16 18.30
CA ASN A 2 6.18 -18.75 18.05
C ASN A 2 7.33 -18.24 17.18
N ASP A 3 7.06 -18.09 15.89
CA ASP A 3 7.94 -17.40 14.94
C ASP A 3 7.85 -15.91 15.26
N GLU A 4 8.47 -15.49 16.37
CA GLU A 4 8.71 -14.08 16.69
C GLU A 4 9.79 -13.57 15.74
N ARG A 5 9.44 -13.51 14.45
CA ARG A 5 10.25 -12.79 13.47
C ARG A 5 10.32 -11.35 13.97
N PRO A 6 11.50 -10.82 14.32
CA PRO A 6 11.57 -9.58 15.07
C PRO A 6 11.00 -8.47 14.19
N MET A 7 10.08 -7.69 14.77
CA MET A 7 9.48 -6.48 14.19
C MET A 7 10.51 -5.46 13.63
N ASN A 8 11.79 -5.69 13.91
CA ASN A 8 12.97 -5.02 13.38
C ASN A 8 13.19 -5.26 11.86
N ASP A 9 12.69 -6.35 11.28
CA ASP A 9 12.98 -6.72 9.89
C ASP A 9 12.31 -5.76 8.89
N HIS A 10 11.09 -5.30 9.17
CA HIS A 10 10.43 -4.31 8.32
C HIS A 10 11.14 -2.95 8.35
N ALA A 11 11.62 -2.51 9.52
CA ALA A 11 12.36 -1.26 9.63
C ALA A 11 13.66 -1.30 8.81
N ALA A 12 14.37 -2.42 8.84
CA ALA A 12 15.55 -2.63 7.99
C ALA A 12 15.20 -2.62 6.49
N THR A 13 14.09 -3.27 6.10
CA THR A 13 13.58 -3.21 4.72
C THR A 13 13.25 -1.77 4.31
N VAL A 14 12.55 -1.00 5.15
CA VAL A 14 12.19 0.38 4.84
C VAL A 14 13.43 1.26 4.71
N HIS A 15 14.45 1.04 5.55
CA HIS A 15 15.72 1.72 5.44
C HIS A 15 16.42 1.44 4.10
N ASP A 16 16.41 0.18 3.64
CA ASP A 16 16.98 -0.19 2.34
C ASP A 16 16.23 0.44 1.17
N ILE A 17 14.89 0.46 1.21
CA ILE A 17 14.04 1.15 0.23
C ILE A 17 14.34 2.64 0.22
N ALA A 18 14.38 3.28 1.39
CA ALA A 18 14.68 4.72 1.53
C ALA A 18 16.09 5.08 1.03
N ARG A 19 17.08 4.19 1.22
CA ARG A 19 18.43 4.35 0.66
C ARG A 19 18.39 4.27 -0.87
N ALA A 20 17.78 3.22 -1.43
CA ALA A 20 17.70 3.05 -2.88
C ALA A 20 16.96 4.22 -3.56
N ALA A 21 15.87 4.71 -2.95
CA ALA A 21 15.10 5.85 -3.45
C ALA A 21 15.95 7.12 -3.55
N ARG A 22 16.71 7.44 -2.49
CA ARG A 22 17.58 8.63 -2.46
C ARG A 22 18.73 8.56 -3.44
N GLU A 23 19.22 7.36 -3.71
CA GLU A 23 20.26 7.14 -4.71
C GLU A 23 19.73 7.20 -6.15
N GLY A 24 18.41 7.38 -6.34
CA GLY A 24 17.77 7.31 -7.66
C GLY A 24 17.82 5.91 -8.27
N LYS A 25 17.91 4.87 -7.42
CA LYS A 25 18.07 3.46 -7.82
C LYS A 25 16.87 2.60 -7.46
N LEU A 26 15.79 3.19 -6.94
CA LEU A 26 14.59 2.45 -6.60
C LEU A 26 13.74 2.23 -7.85
N THR A 27 14.02 1.13 -8.54
CA THR A 27 13.19 0.59 -9.62
C THR A 27 12.24 -0.49 -9.10
N SER A 28 11.26 -0.91 -9.91
CA SER A 28 10.38 -2.04 -9.56
C SER A 28 11.17 -3.33 -9.32
N GLU A 29 12.20 -3.59 -10.13
CA GLU A 29 13.12 -4.73 -9.97
C GLU A 29 13.94 -4.62 -8.69
N ALA A 30 14.49 -3.44 -8.37
CA ALA A 30 15.26 -3.22 -7.16
C ALA A 30 14.40 -3.40 -5.91
N LEU A 31 13.16 -2.88 -5.94
CA LEU A 31 12.18 -3.07 -4.88
C LEU A 31 11.88 -4.56 -4.66
N GLY A 32 11.61 -5.31 -5.75
CA GLY A 32 11.39 -6.75 -5.69
C GLY A 32 12.56 -7.50 -5.03
N LYS A 33 13.80 -7.20 -5.42
CA LYS A 33 15.01 -7.81 -4.82
C LYS A 33 15.17 -7.49 -3.34
N ILE A 34 14.91 -6.24 -2.92
CA ILE A 34 14.98 -5.85 -1.51
C ILE A 34 13.96 -6.65 -0.68
N LEU A 35 12.73 -6.78 -1.18
CA LEU A 35 11.67 -7.50 -0.49
C LEU A 35 11.93 -9.01 -0.45
N GLU A 36 12.27 -9.61 -1.60
CA GLU A 36 12.50 -11.04 -1.74
C GLU A 36 13.68 -11.53 -0.88
N SER A 37 14.79 -10.78 -0.86
CA SER A 37 15.98 -11.16 -0.10
C SER A 37 15.75 -11.23 1.42
N ARG A 38 14.74 -10.54 1.94
CA ARG A 38 14.43 -10.48 3.38
C ARG A 38 13.22 -11.31 3.77
N HIS A 39 12.19 -11.35 2.92
CA HIS A 39 10.88 -11.90 3.27
C HIS A 39 10.46 -13.08 2.39
N GLY A 40 11.21 -13.37 1.32
CA GLY A 40 10.77 -14.29 0.26
C GLY A 40 9.62 -13.69 -0.55
N ALA A 41 8.66 -14.51 -0.95
CA ALA A 41 7.53 -14.04 -1.74
C ALA A 41 6.58 -13.15 -0.91
N VAL A 42 6.30 -11.96 -1.41
CA VAL A 42 5.40 -10.96 -0.80
C VAL A 42 4.47 -10.37 -1.84
N ASN A 43 3.33 -9.83 -1.41
CA ASN A 43 2.56 -8.95 -2.29
C ASN A 43 3.22 -7.56 -2.28
N CYS A 44 3.35 -6.92 -3.43
CA CYS A 44 3.97 -5.59 -3.54
C CYS A 44 3.11 -4.69 -4.41
N TYR A 45 2.82 -3.49 -3.89
CA TYR A 45 2.03 -2.46 -4.53
C TYR A 45 2.84 -1.15 -4.52
N PRO A 46 2.97 -0.45 -5.64
CA PRO A 46 2.60 -0.91 -6.98
C PRO A 46 3.42 -2.13 -7.39
N GLY A 47 2.88 -2.93 -8.30
CA GLY A 47 3.53 -4.16 -8.76
C GLY A 47 2.63 -4.93 -9.71
N GLN A 48 3.18 -5.97 -10.33
CA GLN A 48 2.39 -6.83 -11.19
C GLN A 48 1.38 -7.62 -10.34
N PRO A 49 0.08 -7.59 -10.70
CA PRO A 49 -0.91 -8.42 -10.02
C PRO A 49 -0.55 -9.90 -10.15
N THR A 50 -0.60 -10.62 -9.04
CA THR A 50 -0.49 -12.08 -9.02
C THR A 50 -1.84 -12.67 -8.60
N ASP A 51 -2.05 -13.94 -8.91
CA ASP A 51 -3.19 -14.73 -8.43
C ASP A 51 -2.91 -15.40 -7.07
N THR A 52 -1.72 -15.17 -6.53
CA THR A 52 -1.23 -15.79 -5.30
C THR A 52 -1.15 -14.76 -4.19
N CYS A 53 -1.83 -15.02 -3.09
CA CYS A 53 -1.78 -14.18 -1.90
C CYS A 53 -0.65 -14.60 -0.97
N HIS A 54 0.19 -13.65 -0.57
CA HIS A 54 1.26 -13.88 0.40
C HIS A 54 0.91 -13.37 1.81
N PRO A 55 1.56 -13.91 2.87
CA PRO A 55 1.34 -13.48 4.25
C PRO A 55 1.70 -12.01 4.52
N ILE A 56 2.62 -11.44 3.74
CA ILE A 56 3.10 -10.05 3.88
C ILE A 56 2.72 -9.27 2.62
N ALA A 57 2.24 -8.04 2.79
CA ALA A 57 2.01 -7.10 1.69
C ALA A 57 2.66 -5.74 1.97
N TYR A 58 3.37 -5.23 0.96
CA TYR A 58 3.99 -3.91 0.97
C TYR A 58 3.23 -2.97 0.04
N PHE A 59 2.96 -1.76 0.52
CA PHE A 59 2.31 -0.68 -0.21
C PHE A 59 3.24 0.53 -0.22
N ILE A 60 3.67 0.97 -1.39
CA ILE A 60 4.70 1.99 -1.58
C ILE A 60 4.04 3.24 -2.17
N ALA A 61 3.90 4.25 -1.32
CA ALA A 61 3.30 5.55 -1.61
C ALA A 61 4.36 6.66 -1.54
N LEU A 62 5.36 6.59 -2.43
CA LEU A 62 6.39 7.61 -2.53
C LEU A 62 5.91 8.65 -3.55
N GLU A 63 5.31 9.74 -3.07
CA GLU A 63 4.76 10.83 -3.89
C GLU A 63 5.74 11.96 -4.10
N GLY A 64 6.61 12.17 -3.11
CA GLY A 64 7.57 13.26 -3.09
C GLY A 64 8.81 12.96 -3.93
N ARG A 65 9.92 13.59 -3.53
CA ARG A 65 11.19 13.50 -4.27
C ARG A 65 11.76 12.08 -4.31
N LEU A 66 11.41 11.22 -3.35
CA LEU A 66 11.96 9.87 -3.26
C LEU A 66 11.32 8.92 -4.28
N GLY A 67 10.09 9.21 -4.70
CA GLY A 67 9.36 8.35 -5.62
C GLY A 67 9.65 8.60 -7.09
N HIS A 68 10.31 9.70 -7.46
CA HIS A 68 10.33 10.19 -8.85
C HIS A 68 10.73 9.13 -9.89
N GLU A 69 11.85 8.42 -9.67
CA GLU A 69 12.33 7.39 -10.60
C GLU A 69 11.37 6.20 -10.69
N LEU A 70 10.86 5.72 -9.55
CA LEU A 70 9.89 4.62 -9.49
C LEU A 70 8.58 5.00 -10.19
N GLN A 71 8.10 6.23 -9.98
CA GLN A 71 6.91 6.76 -10.62
C GLN A 71 7.08 6.85 -12.14
N LEU A 72 8.23 7.32 -12.64
CA LEU A 72 8.49 7.40 -14.08
C LEU A 72 8.48 6.02 -14.75
N GLU A 73 9.16 5.04 -14.14
CA GLU A 73 9.20 3.66 -14.63
C GLU A 73 7.80 3.06 -14.73
N LEU A 74 7.00 3.22 -13.67
CA LEU A 74 5.69 2.59 -13.58
C LEU A 74 4.60 3.35 -14.34
N ALA A 75 4.66 4.68 -14.40
CA ALA A 75 3.77 5.48 -15.22
C ALA A 75 3.90 5.11 -16.70
N HIS A 76 5.11 4.82 -17.17
CA HIS A 76 5.31 4.30 -18.53
C HIS A 76 4.63 2.94 -18.74
N ALA A 77 4.67 2.04 -17.75
CA ALA A 77 4.05 0.72 -17.83
C ALA A 77 2.51 0.76 -17.74
N GLU A 78 1.94 1.65 -16.90
CA GLU A 78 0.49 1.76 -16.70
C GLU A 78 -0.21 2.56 -17.81
N TRP A 79 0.43 3.59 -18.39
CA TRP A 79 -0.17 4.41 -19.44
C TRP A 79 -0.43 3.64 -20.74
N GLU A 80 0.27 2.51 -20.95
CA GLU A 80 -0.02 1.59 -22.05
C GLU A 80 -1.29 0.74 -21.80
N ALA A 81 -1.80 0.66 -20.57
CA ALA A 81 -2.97 -0.11 -20.16
C ALA A 81 -4.22 0.78 -20.04
N ASP A 82 -4.66 1.36 -21.15
CA ASP A 82 -5.69 2.41 -21.28
C ASP A 82 -7.15 2.02 -20.89
N ARG A 83 -7.41 1.49 -19.69
CA ARG A 83 -8.77 1.39 -19.10
C ARG A 83 -8.78 1.42 -17.57
N PRO A 84 -9.73 2.14 -16.93
CA PRO A 84 -10.09 1.83 -15.55
C PRO A 84 -10.57 0.38 -15.51
N PRO A 85 -9.93 -0.48 -14.70
CA PRO A 85 -10.13 -1.90 -14.84
C PRO A 85 -11.56 -2.30 -14.42
N ARG A 86 -12.16 -3.25 -15.15
CA ARG A 86 -13.59 -3.66 -15.01
C ARG A 86 -14.02 -4.06 -13.60
N TRP A 87 -13.08 -4.32 -12.70
CA TRP A 87 -13.35 -4.64 -11.30
C TRP A 87 -13.81 -3.44 -10.46
N TRP A 88 -13.57 -2.20 -10.93
CA TRP A 88 -13.90 -0.97 -10.19
C TRP A 88 -15.41 -0.74 -10.07
N THR A 89 -16.18 -1.02 -11.11
CA THR A 89 -17.66 -0.91 -11.09
C THR A 89 -18.31 -1.91 -10.11
N ARG A 90 -17.70 -3.10 -9.95
CA ARG A 90 -18.14 -4.08 -8.93
C ARG A 90 -17.75 -3.66 -7.52
N HIS A 91 -16.66 -2.92 -7.35
CA HIS A 91 -16.19 -2.41 -6.05
C HIS A 91 -17.14 -1.36 -5.47
N LEU A 92 -17.52 -0.35 -6.25
CA LEU A 92 -18.48 0.67 -5.80
C LEU A 92 -19.80 0.03 -5.33
N LEU A 93 -20.32 -0.95 -6.06
CA LEU A 93 -21.55 -1.65 -5.71
C LEU A 93 -21.42 -2.49 -4.42
N ARG A 94 -20.28 -3.18 -4.22
CA ARG A 94 -20.05 -4.01 -3.05
C ARG A 94 -19.76 -3.19 -1.79
N TYR A 95 -19.00 -2.11 -1.91
CA TYR A 95 -18.77 -1.20 -0.80
C TYR A 95 -20.07 -0.48 -0.39
N TRP A 96 -20.85 0.01 -1.35
CA TRP A 96 -22.19 0.55 -1.10
C TRP A 96 -23.10 -0.45 -0.37
N TYR A 97 -23.02 -1.73 -0.75
CA TYR A 97 -23.74 -2.80 -0.04
C TYR A 97 -23.26 -2.98 1.40
N LEU A 98 -21.94 -2.95 1.67
CA LEU A 98 -21.39 -3.11 3.02
C LEU A 98 -21.75 -1.92 3.91
N GLN A 99 -21.64 -0.68 3.42
CA GLN A 99 -22.07 0.51 4.16
C GLN A 99 -23.55 0.42 4.59
N ARG A 100 -24.43 -0.01 3.66
CA ARG A 100 -25.85 -0.26 3.96
C ARG A 100 -26.05 -1.36 4.99
N ARG A 101 -25.28 -2.45 4.91
CA ARG A 101 -25.41 -3.61 5.80
C ARG A 101 -24.98 -3.30 7.24
N TYR A 102 -24.01 -2.43 7.43
CA TYR A 102 -23.47 -2.09 8.75
C TYR A 102 -24.04 -0.78 9.33
N GLY A 103 -25.05 -0.18 8.69
CA GLY A 103 -25.76 0.97 9.24
C GLY A 103 -24.94 2.26 9.30
N HIS A 104 -23.79 2.30 8.65
CA HIS A 104 -23.05 3.54 8.50
C HIS A 104 -23.83 4.44 7.54
N PRO A 105 -24.03 5.74 7.86
CA PRO A 105 -24.49 6.67 6.85
C PRO A 105 -23.55 6.55 5.65
N PRO A 106 -24.06 6.63 4.41
CA PRO A 106 -23.18 6.64 3.25
C PRO A 106 -22.27 7.84 3.41
N ARG A 107 -21.05 7.62 3.90
CA ARG A 107 -20.00 8.60 3.74
C ARG A 107 -19.88 8.71 2.23
N PRO A 108 -19.94 9.93 1.64
CA PRO A 108 -19.46 10.04 0.28
C PRO A 108 -18.09 9.38 0.35
N TYR A 109 -17.91 8.28 -0.39
CA TYR A 109 -16.55 7.88 -0.74
C TYR A 109 -15.94 9.22 -1.15
N PRO A 110 -14.81 9.66 -0.60
CA PRO A 110 -14.01 10.51 -1.44
C PRO A 110 -13.85 9.64 -2.67
N MET A 111 -14.61 9.93 -3.73
CA MET A 111 -14.23 9.54 -5.05
C MET A 111 -12.95 10.32 -5.28
N TYR A 112 -11.89 9.93 -4.55
CA TYR A 112 -10.54 10.32 -4.78
C TYR A 112 -10.39 9.95 -6.24
N PRO A 113 -10.24 10.99 -7.06
CA PRO A 113 -10.73 10.97 -8.42
C PRO A 113 -10.17 9.74 -9.12
N MET A 114 -10.89 9.23 -10.11
CA MET A 114 -10.34 8.27 -11.10
C MET A 114 -9.04 8.79 -11.80
N TYR A 115 -8.46 9.89 -11.32
CA TYR A 115 -7.35 10.66 -11.81
C TYR A 115 -6.32 10.98 -10.72
N GLU A 116 -6.46 10.46 -9.48
CA GLU A 116 -5.31 10.54 -8.57
C GLU A 116 -4.15 9.80 -9.21
N PRO A 117 -2.96 10.41 -9.22
CA PRO A 117 -1.78 9.71 -9.70
C PRO A 117 -1.67 8.37 -8.95
N PRO A 118 -1.31 7.28 -9.65
CA PRO A 118 -0.78 6.13 -8.94
C PRO A 118 0.33 6.62 -7.99
N PHE A 119 0.59 5.90 -6.89
CA PHE A 119 1.63 6.23 -5.89
C PHE A 119 1.30 7.31 -4.84
N THR A 120 0.18 8.02 -5.00
CA THR A 120 -0.80 8.30 -3.92
C THR A 120 -0.69 7.60 -2.56
N PHE A 121 -0.52 8.28 -1.43
CA PHE A 121 -0.82 7.77 -0.08
C PHE A 121 -2.30 7.41 0.02
N ALA A 122 -3.19 8.29 -0.45
CA ALA A 122 -4.62 8.03 -0.48
C ALA A 122 -4.96 6.85 -1.41
N TYR A 123 -4.34 6.80 -2.60
CA TYR A 123 -4.48 5.68 -3.53
C TYR A 123 -4.01 4.36 -2.90
N MET A 124 -2.83 4.34 -2.27
CA MET A 124 -2.25 3.14 -1.68
C MET A 124 -3.01 2.67 -0.45
N LEU A 125 -3.60 3.58 0.34
CA LEU A 125 -4.57 3.20 1.37
C LEU A 125 -5.76 2.48 0.75
N GLY A 126 -6.33 2.99 -0.35
CA GLY A 126 -7.40 2.32 -1.07
C GLY A 126 -7.02 0.90 -1.54
N GLN A 127 -5.82 0.75 -2.12
CA GLN A 127 -5.29 -0.54 -2.55
C GLN A 127 -5.09 -1.51 -1.38
N LEU A 128 -4.61 -1.02 -0.23
CA LEU A 128 -4.46 -1.80 0.99
C LEU A 128 -5.80 -2.34 1.49
N LEU A 129 -6.81 -1.48 1.60
CA LEU A 129 -8.14 -1.90 2.02
C LEU A 129 -8.71 -2.93 1.04
N GLN A 130 -8.57 -2.70 -0.26
CA GLN A 130 -9.03 -3.63 -1.28
C GLN A 130 -8.34 -4.99 -1.17
N HIS A 131 -7.03 -4.99 -1.01
CA HIS A 131 -6.22 -6.20 -0.86
C HIS A 131 -6.73 -7.07 0.29
N VAL A 132 -6.87 -6.47 1.47
CA VAL A 132 -7.23 -7.17 2.70
C VAL A 132 -8.70 -7.59 2.71
N MET A 133 -9.60 -6.75 2.19
CA MET A 133 -11.04 -7.00 2.27
C MET A 133 -11.54 -7.93 1.16
N PHE A 134 -10.85 -7.99 0.02
CA PHE A 134 -11.37 -8.67 -1.16
C PHE A 134 -10.41 -9.68 -1.77
N SER A 135 -9.17 -9.30 -2.08
CA SER A 135 -8.26 -10.14 -2.86
C SER A 135 -7.63 -11.24 -2.01
N CYS A 136 -7.14 -10.89 -0.83
CA CYS A 136 -6.33 -11.76 0.04
C CYS A 136 -6.87 -11.84 1.47
N TYR A 137 -8.20 -11.89 1.58
CA TYR A 137 -8.91 -11.93 2.85
C TYR A 137 -8.49 -13.12 3.72
N GLY A 138 -7.90 -12.83 4.88
CA GLY A 138 -7.45 -13.85 5.86
C GLY A 138 -6.10 -14.50 5.54
N GLU A 139 -5.56 -14.27 4.34
CA GLU A 139 -4.26 -14.80 3.90
C GLU A 139 -3.12 -13.85 4.27
N THR A 140 -3.29 -12.55 4.00
CA THR A 140 -2.31 -11.53 4.38
C THR A 140 -2.48 -11.14 5.85
N ARG A 141 -1.40 -11.31 6.62
CA ARG A 141 -1.34 -11.10 8.08
C ARG A 141 -0.52 -9.88 8.46
N GLU A 142 0.33 -9.40 7.57
CA GLU A 142 1.22 -8.27 7.81
C GLU A 142 1.13 -7.29 6.64
N LEU A 143 0.90 -6.03 6.97
CA LEU A 143 0.69 -4.94 6.02
C LEU A 143 1.70 -3.84 6.35
N VAL A 144 2.47 -3.45 5.35
CA VAL A 144 3.47 -2.39 5.49
C VAL A 144 3.19 -1.31 4.46
N LEU A 145 2.73 -0.14 4.91
CA LEU A 145 2.61 1.04 4.07
C LEU A 145 3.84 1.92 4.27
N ILE A 146 4.53 2.24 3.19
CA ILE A 146 5.71 3.11 3.18
C ILE A 146 5.37 4.35 2.39
N THR A 147 5.59 5.52 2.98
CA THR A 147 5.36 6.80 2.30
C THR A 147 6.44 7.81 2.61
N ASP A 148 6.64 8.77 1.71
CA ASP A 148 7.47 9.96 1.95
C ASP A 148 6.62 11.22 2.19
N THR A 149 5.30 11.09 2.14
CA THR A 149 4.34 12.20 2.24
C THR A 149 3.18 11.80 3.14
N TRP A 150 3.00 12.51 4.25
CA TRP A 150 1.87 12.25 5.15
C TRP A 150 0.63 13.04 4.72
N ASN A 151 -0.48 12.33 4.47
CA ASN A 151 -1.77 12.93 4.17
C ASN A 151 -2.78 12.61 5.30
N PRO A 152 -2.97 13.54 6.27
CA PRO A 152 -3.86 13.31 7.40
C PRO A 152 -5.34 13.24 6.98
N GLU A 153 -5.76 13.96 5.94
CA GLU A 153 -7.15 13.94 5.48
C GLU A 153 -7.51 12.56 4.89
N ALA A 154 -6.62 12.00 4.07
CA ALA A 154 -6.78 10.65 3.53
C ALA A 154 -6.80 9.59 4.65
N PHE A 155 -5.89 9.70 5.62
CA PHE A 155 -5.86 8.80 6.77
C PHE A 155 -7.15 8.86 7.58
N GLU A 156 -7.61 10.07 7.92
CA GLU A 156 -8.84 10.29 8.69
C GLU A 156 -10.08 9.76 7.97
N CYS A 157 -10.13 9.87 6.64
CA CYS A 157 -11.23 9.30 5.86
C CYS A 157 -11.35 7.77 6.02
N TRP A 158 -10.21 7.09 6.17
CA TRP A 158 -10.12 5.63 6.22
C TRP A 158 -9.91 5.05 7.62
N ARG A 159 -9.93 5.90 8.67
CA ARG A 159 -9.57 5.49 10.03
C ARG A 159 -10.37 4.27 10.52
N ASP A 160 -11.68 4.30 10.38
CA ASP A 160 -12.56 3.22 10.87
C ASP A 160 -12.24 1.89 10.16
N GLU A 161 -12.00 1.91 8.84
CA GLU A 161 -11.60 0.73 8.07
C GLU A 161 -10.20 0.24 8.43
N LEU A 162 -9.25 1.13 8.70
CA LEU A 162 -7.90 0.78 9.15
C LEU A 162 -7.93 0.13 10.53
N GLU A 163 -8.70 0.67 11.47
CA GLU A 163 -8.94 0.06 12.79
C GLU A 163 -9.55 -1.35 12.65
N TYR A 164 -10.53 -1.51 11.76
CA TYR A 164 -11.11 -2.81 11.45
C TYR A 164 -10.08 -3.82 10.93
N ILE A 165 -9.18 -3.39 10.05
CA ILE A 165 -8.10 -4.24 9.50
C ILE A 165 -7.08 -4.60 10.57
N GLN A 166 -6.75 -3.70 11.49
CA GLN A 166 -5.82 -3.97 12.58
C GLN A 166 -6.28 -5.09 13.51
N HIS A 167 -7.59 -5.36 13.57
CA HIS A 167 -8.12 -6.54 14.27
C HIS A 167 -7.85 -7.87 13.52
N LYS A 168 -7.42 -7.83 12.26
CA LYS A 168 -7.23 -9.00 11.40
C LYS A 168 -5.79 -9.21 10.93
N ALA A 169 -5.04 -8.13 10.77
CA ALA A 169 -3.67 -8.13 10.30
C ALA A 169 -2.86 -7.06 11.05
N SER A 170 -1.56 -7.31 11.23
CA SER A 170 -0.63 -6.29 11.71
C SER A 170 -0.46 -5.23 10.63
N LEU A 171 -0.70 -3.96 10.97
CA LEU A 171 -0.50 -2.82 10.08
C LEU A 171 0.63 -1.96 10.64
N ALA A 172 1.65 -1.72 9.81
CA ALA A 172 2.70 -0.75 10.08
C ALA A 172 2.71 0.32 8.99
N ILE A 173 2.76 1.59 9.39
CA ILE A 173 2.91 2.73 8.48
C ILE A 173 4.25 3.41 8.77
N TYR A 174 5.10 3.50 7.75
CA TYR A 174 6.40 4.16 7.83
C TYR A 174 6.41 5.44 7.01
N LEU A 175 6.80 6.54 7.65
CA LEU A 175 7.09 7.81 7.00
C LEU A 175 8.60 7.96 6.82
N ILE A 176 9.05 8.14 5.59
CA ILE A 176 10.43 8.43 5.22
C ILE A 176 10.58 9.95 5.12
N GLY A 177 11.32 10.53 6.06
CA GLY A 177 11.66 11.95 6.06
C GLY A 177 13.01 12.25 5.41
N GLU A 178 13.37 13.53 5.40
CA GLU A 178 14.72 13.96 5.02
C GLU A 178 15.78 13.37 5.97
N GLY A 179 16.96 13.02 5.44
CA GLY A 179 18.10 12.61 6.26
C GLY A 179 18.12 11.16 6.77
N SER A 180 17.36 10.24 6.16
CA SER A 180 17.23 8.81 6.56
C SER A 180 16.34 8.54 7.76
N LEU A 181 15.64 9.54 8.28
CA LEU A 181 14.70 9.32 9.38
C LEU A 181 13.51 8.51 8.84
N CYS A 182 13.36 7.31 9.39
CA CYS A 182 12.21 6.47 9.17
C CYS A 182 11.44 6.41 10.49
N THR A 183 10.23 6.96 10.49
CA THR A 183 9.37 6.96 11.67
C THR A 183 8.21 6.03 11.43
N ARG A 184 8.02 5.07 12.34
CA ARG A 184 6.80 4.27 12.40
C ARG A 184 5.70 5.10 13.05
N LEU A 185 4.59 5.27 12.35
CA LEU A 185 3.44 6.05 12.81
C LEU A 185 2.43 5.18 13.58
N ILE A 186 2.28 3.92 13.17
CA ILE A 186 1.33 2.91 13.68
C ILE A 186 2.02 1.55 13.68
#